data_AF-A0A397IXF8-F1
#
_entry.id   AF-A0A397IXF8-F1
#
_cell.length_a   1.000
_cell.length_b   1.000
_cell.length_c   1.000
_cell.angle_alpha   90.00
_cell.angle_beta   90.00
_cell.angle_gamma   90.00
#
_symmetry.space_group_name_H-M   'P 1'
#
loop_
_entity.id
_entity.type
_entity.pdbx_description
1 polymer ?
#
loop_
_entity_poly.entity_id
_entity_poly.type
_entity_poly.pdbx_seq_one_letter_code
_entity_poly.pdbx_strand_id
1 'polypeptide(L)'
;MEEIEPPVTNSSLTSLTPEEKRCLLFNVTCSLEIPIEDFDKNWWPLISNIWTIWGSYKQKNGDVRKDFVCRLMKHRESSIRKKENIPNEKRRITKTRPSGLCCAKIKILWMVSLGIVKVEPYKDSPNHTHTISESDKVKRSQAIRTLVEIEAIKNYSPPAITVAVKEYATKLGLGTSVSELSRKEVTNVKYKIRGPLEAHLLCNSDLKSDILNSIAFLIEKGYRVETSWMVNAY
;
A
#
# COMPACT_ATOMS: atom_id res chain seq x y z
N MET A 1 -36.35 12.70 17.41
CA MET A 1 -36.13 13.17 16.03
C MET A 1 -34.66 12.89 15.75
N GLU A 2 -34.40 11.81 15.03
CA GLU A 2 -33.06 11.34 14.70
C GLU A 2 -32.68 12.05 13.39
N GLU A 3 -31.69 12.95 13.46
CA GLU A 3 -31.21 13.69 12.28
C GLU A 3 -30.46 12.71 11.37
N ILE A 4 -31.06 12.43 10.22
CA ILE A 4 -30.43 11.68 9.13
C ILE A 4 -29.56 12.68 8.38
N GLU A 5 -28.24 12.61 8.55
CA GLU A 5 -27.30 13.38 7.73
C GLU A 5 -27.45 12.99 6.24
N PRO A 6 -27.49 13.96 5.32
CA PRO A 6 -27.68 13.68 3.89
C PRO A 6 -26.45 12.98 3.29
N PRO A 7 -26.64 12.16 2.22
CA PRO A 7 -25.54 11.52 1.52
C PRO A 7 -24.62 12.57 0.89
N VAL A 8 -23.32 12.45 1.17
CA VAL A 8 -22.27 13.34 0.65
C VAL A 8 -22.28 13.31 -0.89
N THR A 9 -22.59 14.45 -1.51
CA THR A 9 -22.66 14.61 -2.96
C THR A 9 -21.26 14.68 -3.61
N ASN A 10 -21.12 14.06 -4.79
CA ASN A 10 -19.87 13.85 -5.54
C ASN A 10 -19.03 15.12 -5.81
N SER A 11 -19.62 16.31 -5.80
CA SER A 11 -18.91 17.58 -6.03
C SER A 11 -18.06 18.04 -4.83
N SER A 12 -18.34 17.56 -3.61
CA SER A 12 -17.60 17.94 -2.39
C SER A 12 -16.35 17.09 -2.14
N LEU A 13 -16.18 15.96 -2.84
CA LEU A 13 -15.09 15.01 -2.61
C LEU A 13 -13.76 15.42 -3.29
N THR A 14 -13.82 16.31 -4.27
CA THR A 14 -12.64 16.75 -5.06
C THR A 14 -11.80 17.82 -4.35
N SER A 15 -12.37 18.58 -3.42
CA SER A 15 -11.67 19.62 -2.65
C SER A 15 -11.05 19.12 -1.34
N LEU A 16 -11.21 17.84 -1.02
CA LEU A 16 -10.70 17.26 0.23
C LEU A 16 -9.18 17.23 0.25
N THR A 17 -8.63 17.67 1.37
CA THR A 17 -7.20 17.51 1.68
C THR A 17 -6.84 16.02 1.79
N PRO A 18 -5.57 15.65 1.56
CA PRO A 18 -5.14 14.26 1.72
C PRO A 18 -5.41 13.68 3.12
N GLU A 19 -5.38 14.48 4.18
CA GLU A 19 -5.67 14.00 5.53
C GLU A 19 -7.16 13.71 5.72
N GLU A 20 -8.06 14.55 5.19
CA GLU A 20 -9.51 14.28 5.22
C GLU A 20 -9.85 12.99 4.44
N LYS A 21 -9.24 12.80 3.27
CA LYS A 21 -9.38 11.54 2.50
C LYS A 21 -8.92 10.32 3.31
N ARG A 22 -7.82 10.46 4.07
CA ARG A 22 -7.35 9.40 4.97
C ARG A 22 -8.36 9.11 6.07
N CYS A 23 -8.90 10.13 6.73
CA CYS A 23 -9.90 9.97 7.79
C CYS A 23 -11.15 9.23 7.28
N LEU A 24 -11.68 9.60 6.11
CA LEU A 24 -12.85 8.97 5.50
C LEU A 24 -12.62 7.48 5.18
N LEU A 25 -11.44 7.14 4.66
CA LEU A 25 -11.09 5.74 4.35
C LEU A 25 -10.50 4.97 5.55
N PHE A 26 -10.25 5.64 6.66
CA PHE A 26 -9.83 5.00 7.90
C PHE A 26 -11.03 4.41 8.63
N ASN A 27 -12.04 5.23 8.95
CA ASN A 27 -13.28 4.74 9.56
C ASN A 27 -14.44 5.00 8.60
N VAL A 28 -14.71 4.03 7.74
CA VAL A 28 -15.81 4.10 6.77
C VAL A 28 -17.11 3.85 7.53
N THR A 29 -17.86 4.91 7.82
CA THR A 29 -19.18 4.84 8.48
C THR A 29 -20.32 4.77 7.46
N CYS A 30 -20.15 5.40 6.31
CA CYS A 30 -21.10 5.43 5.21
C CYS A 30 -20.44 5.00 3.89
N SER A 31 -21.28 4.64 2.92
CA SER A 31 -20.79 4.26 1.60
C SER A 31 -20.30 5.48 0.82
N LEU A 32 -19.12 5.37 0.20
CA LEU A 32 -18.51 6.41 -0.63
C LEU A 32 -18.41 5.93 -2.08
N GLU A 33 -18.73 6.81 -3.03
CA GLU A 33 -18.57 6.56 -4.46
C GLU A 33 -17.51 7.52 -5.03
N ILE A 34 -16.45 6.95 -5.60
CA ILE A 34 -15.29 7.70 -6.07
C ILE A 34 -14.96 7.22 -7.49
N PRO A 35 -14.69 8.10 -8.47
CA PRO A 35 -14.24 7.67 -9.80
C PRO A 35 -13.02 6.74 -9.72
N ILE A 36 -12.96 5.67 -10.53
CA ILE A 36 -11.90 4.65 -10.46
C ILE A 36 -10.50 5.28 -10.53
N GLU A 37 -10.29 6.17 -11.50
CA GLU A 37 -8.99 6.80 -11.68
C GLU A 37 -8.56 7.65 -10.48
N ASP A 38 -9.50 8.40 -9.91
CA ASP A 38 -9.22 9.23 -8.74
C ASP A 38 -8.96 8.36 -7.51
N PHE A 39 -9.75 7.30 -7.32
CA PHE A 39 -9.58 6.38 -6.22
C PHE A 39 -8.18 5.74 -6.25
N ASP A 40 -7.78 5.16 -7.38
CA ASP A 40 -6.52 4.42 -7.49
C ASP A 40 -5.28 5.33 -7.42
N LYS A 41 -5.36 6.57 -7.95
CA LYS A 41 -4.23 7.50 -7.99
C LYS A 41 -4.13 8.38 -6.74
N ASN A 42 -5.25 8.87 -6.23
CA ASN A 42 -5.26 9.96 -5.24
C ASN A 42 -5.79 9.56 -3.86
N TRP A 43 -6.60 8.50 -3.75
CA TRP A 43 -7.18 8.07 -2.47
C TRP A 43 -6.47 6.86 -1.88
N TRP A 44 -6.45 5.75 -2.63
CA TRP A 44 -5.95 4.47 -2.15
C TRP A 44 -4.46 4.52 -1.73
N PRO A 45 -3.56 5.21 -2.44
CA PRO A 45 -2.15 5.27 -2.03
C PRO A 45 -1.94 5.89 -0.65
N LEU A 46 -2.85 6.76 -0.21
CA LEU A 46 -2.80 7.39 1.11
C LEU A 46 -3.01 6.35 2.23
N ILE A 47 -3.96 5.43 2.09
CA ILE A 47 -4.37 4.50 3.17
C ILE A 47 -3.99 3.03 2.93
N SER A 48 -3.31 2.74 1.82
CA SER A 48 -2.81 1.41 1.44
C SER A 48 -1.94 0.70 2.50
N ASN A 49 -1.34 1.43 3.44
CA ASN A 49 -0.60 0.86 4.56
C ASN A 49 -1.50 0.30 5.66
N ILE A 50 -2.69 0.85 5.82
CA ILE A 50 -3.65 0.51 6.88
C ILE A 50 -4.36 -0.79 6.55
N TRP A 51 -4.73 -0.98 5.29
CA TRP A 51 -5.54 -2.10 4.85
C TRP A 51 -4.70 -3.25 4.28
N THR A 52 -5.19 -4.48 4.44
CA THR A 52 -4.66 -5.70 3.83
C THR A 52 -5.79 -6.48 3.19
N ILE A 53 -5.56 -7.03 2.01
CA ILE A 53 -6.56 -7.83 1.29
C ILE A 53 -6.87 -9.08 2.12
N TRP A 54 -8.14 -9.31 2.39
CA TRP A 54 -8.65 -10.53 3.02
C TRP A 54 -9.21 -11.50 1.98
N GLY A 55 -9.95 -10.97 1.01
CA GLY A 55 -10.54 -11.76 -0.07
C GLY A 55 -10.73 -10.92 -1.33
N SER A 56 -10.79 -11.58 -2.48
CA SER A 56 -11.07 -10.94 -3.77
C SER A 56 -11.99 -11.83 -4.58
N TYR A 57 -12.97 -11.20 -5.23
CA TYR A 57 -13.97 -11.84 -6.05
C TYR A 57 -14.06 -11.07 -7.37
N LYS A 58 -13.96 -11.78 -8.49
CA LYS A 58 -14.17 -11.22 -9.82
C LYS A 58 -15.51 -11.69 -10.35
N GLN A 59 -16.33 -10.76 -10.81
CA GLN A 59 -17.62 -11.05 -11.41
C GLN A 59 -17.48 -11.25 -12.93
N LYS A 60 -18.45 -11.92 -13.54
CA LYS A 60 -18.45 -12.21 -14.98
C LYS A 60 -18.53 -10.94 -15.84
N ASN A 61 -19.13 -9.87 -15.32
CA ASN A 61 -19.23 -8.57 -15.98
C ASN A 61 -17.92 -7.75 -15.93
N GLY A 62 -16.87 -8.25 -15.30
CA GLY A 62 -15.59 -7.56 -15.12
C GLY A 62 -15.44 -6.79 -13.81
N ASP A 63 -16.52 -6.64 -13.04
CA ASP A 63 -16.47 -5.97 -11.74
C ASP A 63 -15.63 -6.76 -10.74
N VAL A 64 -14.93 -6.03 -9.86
CA VAL A 64 -14.04 -6.62 -8.87
C VAL A 64 -14.47 -6.18 -7.50
N ARG A 65 -14.73 -7.14 -6.62
CA ARG A 65 -14.90 -6.90 -5.18
C ARG A 65 -13.66 -7.35 -4.44
N LYS A 66 -13.19 -6.54 -3.49
CA LYS A 66 -12.17 -6.93 -2.52
C LYS A 66 -12.64 -6.60 -1.12
N ASP A 67 -12.49 -7.56 -0.23
CA ASP A 67 -12.71 -7.38 1.19
C ASP A 67 -11.34 -7.09 1.83
N PHE A 68 -11.27 -6.04 2.63
CA PHE A 68 -10.06 -5.61 3.32
C PHE A 68 -10.24 -5.68 4.82
N VAL A 69 -9.15 -6.01 5.50
CA VAL A 69 -9.03 -6.03 6.97
C VAL A 69 -7.91 -5.10 7.38
N CYS A 70 -7.99 -4.54 8.58
CA CYS A 70 -6.91 -3.76 9.15
C CYS A 70 -5.60 -4.58 9.17
N ARG A 71 -4.47 -3.97 8.84
CA ARG A 71 -3.14 -4.57 8.90
C ARG A 71 -2.71 -4.95 10.33
N LEU A 72 -3.27 -4.26 11.32
CA LEU A 72 -3.07 -4.60 12.73
C LEU A 72 -4.01 -5.73 13.19
N MET A 73 -4.93 -6.18 12.34
CA MET A 73 -5.70 -7.39 12.59
C MET A 73 -4.78 -8.60 12.58
N LYS A 74 -4.78 -9.32 13.69
CA LYS A 74 -4.03 -10.54 13.85
C LYS A 74 -4.95 -11.58 14.48
N HIS A 75 -5.34 -12.56 13.65
CA HIS A 75 -6.28 -13.61 14.03
C HIS A 75 -5.75 -14.53 15.13
N ARG A 76 -4.44 -14.77 15.17
CA ARG A 76 -3.84 -15.73 16.11
C ARG A 76 -2.76 -15.08 16.95
N GLU A 77 -2.69 -15.48 18.21
CA GLU A 77 -1.55 -15.17 19.06
C GLU A 77 -0.25 -15.70 18.42
N SER A 78 0.85 -15.02 18.71
CA SER A 78 2.15 -15.50 18.24
C SER A 78 2.47 -16.74 19.07
N SER A 79 2.88 -17.82 18.40
CA SER A 79 3.28 -19.03 19.11
C SER A 79 4.37 -18.71 20.12
N ILE A 80 4.16 -19.07 21.39
CA ILE A 80 5.21 -19.03 22.40
C ILE A 80 6.03 -20.31 22.21
N ARG A 81 7.11 -20.25 21.42
CA ARG A 81 8.06 -21.39 21.33
C ARG A 81 8.79 -21.52 22.66
N LYS A 82 8.27 -22.32 23.58
CA LYS A 82 9.05 -22.91 24.67
C LYS A 82 9.89 -24.05 24.09
N LYS A 83 11.02 -23.74 23.45
CA LYS A 83 12.04 -24.77 23.21
C LYS A 83 12.84 -24.91 24.50
N GLU A 84 12.58 -26.00 25.23
CA GLU A 84 13.49 -26.51 26.25
C GLU A 84 14.88 -26.64 25.59
N ASN A 85 15.94 -26.16 26.24
CA ASN A 85 17.35 -26.32 25.84
C ASN A 85 18.01 -25.29 24.89
N ILE A 86 17.45 -24.10 24.63
CA ILE A 86 18.21 -23.02 23.95
C ILE A 86 18.42 -21.83 24.91
N PRO A 87 19.66 -21.48 25.29
CA PRO A 87 19.95 -20.31 26.13
C PRO A 87 19.39 -19.02 25.52
N ASN A 88 18.89 -18.11 26.36
CA ASN A 88 18.14 -16.94 25.92
C ASN A 88 19.04 -15.93 25.18
N GLU A 89 20.35 -15.90 25.47
CA GLU A 89 21.33 -14.96 24.89
C GLU A 89 21.62 -15.23 23.41
N LYS A 90 21.47 -16.47 22.94
CA LYS A 90 21.66 -16.84 21.53
C LYS A 90 20.40 -16.63 20.68
N ARG A 91 19.31 -16.12 21.27
CA ARG A 91 18.02 -15.99 20.59
C ARG A 91 17.89 -14.62 19.94
N ARG A 92 17.52 -14.61 18.66
CA ARG A 92 17.06 -13.39 17.98
C ARG A 92 15.77 -12.90 18.65
N ILE A 93 15.82 -11.72 19.29
CA ILE A 93 14.63 -11.09 19.85
C ILE A 93 13.79 -10.53 18.71
N THR A 94 12.69 -11.21 18.38
CA THR A 94 11.68 -10.68 17.47
C THR A 94 10.54 -10.08 18.29
N LYS A 95 10.21 -8.81 18.07
CA LYS A 95 9.02 -8.19 18.68
C LYS A 95 7.77 -8.97 18.26
N THR A 96 7.11 -9.64 19.21
CA THR A 96 5.81 -10.27 18.98
C THR A 96 4.74 -9.19 18.95
N ARG A 97 3.90 -9.20 17.91
CA ARG A 97 2.73 -8.31 17.87
C ARG A 97 1.60 -8.95 18.68
N PRO A 98 0.94 -8.23 19.59
CA PRO A 98 -0.25 -8.76 20.25
C PRO A 98 -1.35 -9.03 19.23
N SER A 99 -2.17 -10.06 19.48
CA SER A 99 -3.40 -10.31 18.69
C SER A 99 -4.53 -9.42 19.17
N GLY A 100 -5.58 -9.30 18.36
CA GLY A 100 -6.80 -8.55 18.74
C GLY A 100 -6.64 -7.03 18.79
N LEU A 101 -5.55 -6.46 18.27
CA LEU A 101 -5.34 -5.01 18.29
C LEU A 101 -6.41 -4.24 17.52
N CYS A 102 -6.94 -4.80 16.43
CA CYS A 102 -7.97 -4.17 15.60
C CYS A 102 -8.73 -5.23 14.81
N CYS A 103 -10.03 -5.01 14.60
CA CYS A 103 -10.92 -5.90 13.85
C CYS A 103 -11.68 -5.18 12.73
N ALA A 104 -11.28 -3.95 12.37
CA ALA A 104 -11.93 -3.17 11.33
C ALA A 104 -11.81 -3.84 9.96
N LYS A 105 -12.91 -3.77 9.18
CA LYS A 105 -13.08 -4.35 7.85
C LYS A 105 -13.86 -3.40 6.96
N ILE A 106 -13.45 -3.33 5.70
CA ILE A 106 -14.16 -2.61 4.65
C ILE A 106 -14.31 -3.48 3.43
N LYS A 107 -15.29 -3.14 2.60
CA LYS A 107 -15.51 -3.74 1.29
C LYS A 107 -15.30 -2.66 0.24
N ILE A 108 -14.54 -2.98 -0.81
CA ILE A 108 -14.34 -2.09 -1.94
C ILE A 108 -14.79 -2.83 -3.21
N LEU A 109 -15.68 -2.18 -3.96
CA LEU A 109 -16.23 -2.68 -5.22
C LEU A 109 -15.83 -1.73 -6.35
N TRP A 110 -15.05 -2.23 -7.30
CA TRP A 110 -14.76 -1.56 -8.56
C TRP A 110 -15.84 -1.95 -9.56
N MET A 111 -16.67 -0.98 -9.94
CA MET A 111 -17.76 -1.13 -10.90
C MET A 111 -17.28 -0.59 -12.25
N VAL A 112 -16.73 -1.47 -13.09
CA VAL A 112 -16.00 -1.09 -14.30
C VAL A 112 -16.91 -0.39 -15.29
N SER A 113 -18.13 -0.90 -15.50
CA SER A 113 -19.09 -0.32 -16.44
C SER A 113 -19.56 1.08 -16.03
N LEU A 114 -19.55 1.40 -14.74
CA LEU A 114 -19.94 2.72 -14.22
C LEU A 114 -18.75 3.67 -14.04
N GLY A 115 -17.51 3.17 -14.14
CA GLY A 115 -16.32 3.99 -13.92
C GLY A 115 -16.10 4.43 -12.47
N ILE A 116 -16.76 3.78 -11.50
CA ILE A 116 -16.72 4.15 -10.08
C ILE A 116 -16.23 3.02 -9.18
N VAL A 117 -15.66 3.42 -8.04
CA VAL A 117 -15.32 2.58 -6.91
C VAL A 117 -16.25 2.92 -5.76
N LYS A 118 -16.94 1.90 -5.25
CA LYS A 118 -17.76 2.00 -4.07
C LYS A 118 -17.02 1.44 -2.87
N VAL A 119 -16.79 2.27 -1.85
CA VAL A 119 -16.21 1.87 -0.56
C VAL A 119 -17.34 1.76 0.44
N GLU A 120 -17.52 0.58 1.03
CA GLU A 120 -18.61 0.30 1.97
C GLU A 120 -18.06 -0.21 3.31
N PRO A 121 -18.72 0.10 4.43
CA PRO A 121 -18.46 -0.58 5.69
C PRO A 121 -18.81 -2.07 5.55
N TYR A 122 -18.02 -2.93 6.19
CA TYR A 122 -18.41 -4.33 6.34
C TYR A 122 -19.45 -4.45 7.46
N LYS A 123 -20.49 -5.27 7.25
CA LYS A 123 -21.56 -5.45 8.24
C LYS A 123 -20.98 -5.91 9.58
N ASP A 124 -21.40 -5.25 10.67
CA ASP A 124 -20.96 -5.52 12.05
C ASP A 124 -19.45 -5.33 12.29
N SER A 125 -18.75 -4.63 11.39
CA SER A 125 -17.34 -4.29 11.62
C SER A 125 -17.23 -3.12 12.60
N PRO A 126 -16.38 -3.22 13.64
CA PRO A 126 -16.06 -2.07 14.47
C PRO A 126 -15.20 -1.07 13.69
N ASN A 127 -15.18 0.18 14.19
CA ASN A 127 -14.16 1.16 13.81
C ASN A 127 -12.77 0.73 14.27
N HIS A 128 -11.74 1.37 13.73
CA HIS A 128 -10.38 1.16 14.22
C HIS A 128 -10.24 1.57 15.68
N THR A 129 -9.50 0.75 16.42
CA THR A 129 -9.15 0.90 17.85
C THR A 129 -7.80 1.58 18.05
N HIS A 130 -7.18 2.06 16.97
CA HIS A 130 -5.90 2.74 16.96
C HIS A 130 -6.01 3.98 16.07
N THR A 131 -5.00 4.82 16.13
CA THR A 131 -4.87 6.02 15.29
C THR A 131 -4.27 5.68 13.92
N ILE A 132 -4.45 6.59 12.97
CA ILE A 132 -3.77 6.56 11.68
C ILE A 132 -2.25 6.57 11.88
N SER A 133 -1.75 7.42 12.78
CA SER A 133 -0.31 7.55 13.08
C SER A 133 0.31 6.22 13.51
N GLU A 134 -0.37 5.44 14.35
CA GLU A 134 0.09 4.10 14.76
C GLU A 134 0.27 3.14 13.58
N SER A 135 -0.58 3.25 12.54
CA SER A 135 -0.41 2.48 11.31
C SER A 135 0.80 2.94 10.50
N ASP A 136 1.03 4.26 10.42
CA ASP A 136 2.16 4.85 9.71
C ASP A 136 3.51 4.44 10.33
N LYS A 137 3.57 4.23 11.66
CA LYS A 137 4.78 3.70 12.34
C LYS A 137 5.10 2.27 11.91
N VAL A 138 4.07 1.48 11.62
CA VAL A 138 4.22 0.07 11.23
C VAL A 138 4.60 -0.07 9.77
N LYS A 139 3.99 0.73 8.89
CA LYS A 139 4.29 0.75 7.46
C LYS A 139 3.91 2.11 6.89
N ARG A 140 4.80 2.70 6.08
CA ARG A 140 4.51 3.95 5.35
C ARG A 140 3.48 3.71 4.26
N SER A 141 2.58 4.68 4.10
CA SER A 141 1.64 4.72 2.97
C SER A 141 2.39 4.73 1.64
N GLN A 142 1.74 4.20 0.61
CA GLN A 142 2.32 4.18 -0.74
C GLN A 142 2.59 5.60 -1.23
N ALA A 143 1.73 6.59 -0.90
CA ALA A 143 1.93 7.98 -1.26
C ALA A 143 3.29 8.53 -0.77
N ILE A 144 3.60 8.34 0.53
CA ILE A 144 4.89 8.78 1.09
C ILE A 144 6.05 8.01 0.46
N ARG A 145 5.88 6.71 0.23
CA ARG A 145 6.91 5.90 -0.42
C ARG A 145 7.22 6.39 -1.84
N THR A 146 6.20 6.74 -2.62
CA THR A 146 6.37 7.31 -3.97
C THR A 146 7.13 8.64 -3.92
N LEU A 147 6.87 9.52 -2.93
CA LEU A 147 7.64 10.76 -2.75
C LEU A 147 9.13 10.47 -2.50
N VAL A 148 9.44 9.48 -1.65
CA VAL A 148 10.82 9.04 -1.41
C VAL A 148 11.45 8.48 -2.69
N GLU A 149 10.70 7.72 -3.48
CA GLU A 149 11.17 7.14 -4.75
C GLU A 149 11.53 8.23 -5.77
N ILE A 150 10.65 9.24 -5.93
CA ILE A 150 10.89 10.40 -6.81
C ILE A 150 12.16 11.17 -6.41
N GLU A 151 12.32 11.47 -5.12
CA GLU A 151 13.51 12.19 -4.64
C GLU A 151 14.78 11.34 -4.70
N ALA A 152 14.68 10.02 -4.53
CA ALA A 152 15.81 9.12 -4.60
C ALA A 152 16.39 8.97 -6.01
N ILE A 153 15.57 9.12 -7.06
CA ILE A 153 16.00 9.12 -8.47
C ILE A 153 16.98 10.28 -8.74
N LYS A 154 16.80 11.43 -8.08
CA LYS A 154 17.69 12.61 -8.20
C LYS A 154 19.09 12.40 -7.61
N ASN A 155 19.38 11.21 -7.10
CA ASN A 155 20.67 10.81 -6.55
C ASN A 155 21.11 11.54 -5.27
N TYR A 156 20.23 12.30 -4.62
CA TYR A 156 20.55 12.97 -3.35
C TYR A 156 20.90 11.99 -2.21
N SER A 157 21.59 12.49 -1.19
CA SER A 157 21.92 11.71 0.00
C SER A 157 20.65 11.36 0.80
N PRO A 158 20.57 10.21 1.50
CA PRO A 158 19.40 9.86 2.31
C PRO A 158 18.97 10.95 3.32
N PRO A 159 19.89 11.69 3.99
CA PRO A 159 19.51 12.84 4.81
C PRO A 159 18.80 13.94 4.03
N ALA A 160 19.32 14.33 2.86
CA ALA A 160 18.73 15.38 2.02
C ALA A 160 17.34 14.97 1.52
N ILE A 161 17.18 13.72 1.07
CA ILE A 161 15.87 13.17 0.67
C ILE A 161 14.88 13.23 1.82
N THR A 162 15.30 12.85 3.03
CA THR A 162 14.41 12.85 4.21
C THR A 162 13.88 14.26 4.51
N VAL A 163 14.74 15.29 4.43
CA VAL A 163 14.33 16.69 4.65
C VAL A 163 13.36 17.14 3.56
N ALA A 164 13.72 16.94 2.29
CA ALA A 164 12.89 17.34 1.16
C ALA A 164 11.50 16.68 1.21
N VAL A 165 11.44 15.36 1.44
CA VAL A 165 10.16 14.63 1.54
C VAL A 165 9.32 15.15 2.71
N LYS A 166 9.92 15.47 3.86
CA LYS A 166 9.18 16.05 4.99
C LYS A 166 8.59 17.41 4.65
N GLU A 167 9.35 18.27 3.99
CA GLU A 167 8.87 19.59 3.54
C GLU A 167 7.74 19.47 2.53
N TYR A 168 7.91 18.64 1.48
CA TYR A 168 6.89 18.43 0.46
C TYR A 168 5.62 17.82 1.04
N ALA A 169 5.74 16.77 1.86
CA ALA A 169 4.58 16.14 2.47
C ALA A 169 3.84 17.09 3.42
N THR A 170 4.55 17.95 4.16
CA THR A 170 3.91 18.97 5.00
C THR A 170 3.09 19.96 4.17
N LYS A 171 3.63 20.43 3.02
CA LYS A 171 2.89 21.30 2.08
C LYS A 171 1.67 20.62 1.48
N LEU A 172 1.71 19.29 1.33
CA LEU A 172 0.59 18.48 0.84
C LEU A 172 -0.42 18.08 1.96
N GLY A 173 -0.23 18.54 3.19
CA GLY A 173 -1.11 18.18 4.32
C GLY A 173 -0.86 16.79 4.91
N LEU A 174 0.27 16.13 4.60
CA LEU A 174 0.67 14.81 5.09
C LEU A 174 1.77 14.87 6.17
N GLY A 175 1.93 16.01 6.85
CA GLY A 175 3.00 16.24 7.83
C GLY A 175 3.04 15.20 8.96
N THR A 176 1.87 14.78 9.46
CA THR A 176 1.74 13.74 10.49
C THR A 176 2.29 12.40 10.01
N SER A 177 2.00 12.01 8.76
CA SER A 177 2.39 10.74 8.14
C SER A 177 3.91 10.61 7.94
N VAL A 178 4.62 11.73 7.77
CA VAL A 178 6.08 11.78 7.57
C VAL A 178 6.89 12.10 8.81
N SER A 179 6.24 12.46 9.91
CA SER A 179 6.90 12.84 11.17
C SER A 179 7.97 11.81 11.60
N GLU A 180 7.61 10.53 11.53
CA GLU A 180 8.46 9.40 11.89
C GLU A 180 9.32 8.84 10.75
N LEU A 181 9.29 9.43 9.55
CA LEU A 181 10.09 8.94 8.41
C LEU A 181 11.57 8.92 8.78
N SER A 182 12.16 7.74 8.79
CA SER A 182 13.53 7.53 9.23
C SER A 182 14.52 7.50 8.07
N ARG A 183 15.75 7.96 8.31
CA ARG A 183 16.84 7.88 7.32
C ARG A 183 17.13 6.45 6.86
N LYS A 184 16.94 5.47 7.76
CA LYS A 184 17.11 4.04 7.44
C LYS A 184 16.07 3.57 6.43
N GLU A 185 14.81 3.94 6.62
CA GLU A 185 13.74 3.64 5.64
C GLU A 185 14.04 4.26 4.29
N VAL A 186 14.42 5.55 4.26
CA VAL A 186 14.80 6.25 3.02
C VAL A 186 15.98 5.56 2.33
N THR A 187 17.00 5.15 3.09
CA THR A 187 18.15 4.41 2.55
C THR A 187 17.72 3.08 1.93
N ASN A 188 16.82 2.34 2.60
CA ASN A 188 16.30 1.07 2.09
C ASN A 188 15.49 1.26 0.80
N VAL A 189 14.67 2.31 0.71
CA VAL A 189 13.92 2.64 -0.51
C VAL A 189 14.89 3.02 -1.63
N LYS A 190 15.85 3.91 -1.35
CA LYS A 190 16.89 4.31 -2.30
C LYS A 190 17.69 3.12 -2.84
N TYR A 191 18.03 2.16 -1.98
CA TYR A 191 18.75 0.95 -2.39
C TYR A 191 17.93 0.10 -3.36
N LYS A 192 16.61 0.00 -3.19
CA LYS A 192 15.73 -0.76 -4.10
C LYS A 192 15.58 -0.14 -5.49
N ILE A 193 15.80 1.18 -5.59
CA ILE A 193 15.77 1.91 -6.87
C ILE A 193 17.11 1.76 -7.60
N ARG A 194 18.19 1.49 -6.85
CA ARG A 194 19.54 1.37 -7.41
C ARG A 194 19.95 -0.07 -7.61
N GLY A 195 19.98 -0.45 -8.87
CA GLY A 195 20.85 -1.51 -9.35
C GLY A 195 20.34 -2.11 -10.65
N PRO A 196 21.25 -2.52 -11.55
CA PRO A 196 20.88 -3.51 -12.55
C PRO A 196 20.39 -4.77 -11.82
N LEU A 197 19.23 -5.28 -12.23
CA LEU A 197 18.74 -6.59 -11.79
C LEU A 197 18.97 -7.56 -12.94
N GLU A 198 19.87 -8.50 -12.74
CA GLU A 198 19.99 -9.66 -13.61
C GLU A 198 18.93 -10.69 -13.19
N ALA A 199 17.98 -10.96 -14.09
CA ALA A 199 16.91 -11.92 -13.86
C ALA A 199 16.79 -12.85 -15.06
N HIS A 200 16.80 -14.15 -14.80
CA HIS A 200 16.50 -15.15 -15.82
C HIS A 200 14.99 -15.26 -15.99
N LEU A 201 14.50 -14.93 -17.18
CA LEU A 201 13.11 -15.16 -17.55
C LEU A 201 12.97 -16.63 -17.98
N LEU A 202 12.37 -17.44 -17.11
CA LEU A 202 12.06 -18.85 -17.38
C LEU A 202 10.59 -18.97 -17.76
N CYS A 203 10.28 -19.62 -18.89
CA CYS A 203 8.91 -19.91 -19.30
C CYS A 203 8.76 -21.33 -19.87
N ASN A 204 7.59 -21.94 -19.65
CA ASN A 204 7.27 -23.32 -20.07
C ASN A 204 6.57 -23.40 -21.44
N SER A 205 6.02 -22.28 -21.93
CA SER A 205 5.39 -22.12 -23.25
C SER A 205 6.33 -21.43 -24.24
N ASP A 206 5.80 -20.91 -25.36
CA ASP A 206 6.52 -20.24 -26.45
C ASP A 206 7.41 -19.08 -25.94
N LEU A 207 8.61 -19.46 -25.50
CA LEU A 207 9.53 -18.70 -24.67
C LEU A 207 9.84 -17.32 -25.25
N LYS A 208 9.89 -17.23 -26.58
CA LYS A 208 10.19 -16.00 -27.30
C LYS A 208 9.09 -14.95 -27.14
N SER A 209 7.83 -15.36 -27.25
CA SER A 209 6.69 -14.45 -27.10
C SER A 209 6.59 -13.94 -25.65
N ASP A 210 6.77 -14.83 -24.68
CA ASP A 210 6.68 -14.48 -23.26
C ASP A 210 7.83 -13.56 -22.82
N ILE A 211 9.04 -13.76 -23.37
CA ILE A 211 10.18 -12.84 -23.17
C ILE A 211 9.88 -11.46 -23.78
N LEU A 212 9.38 -11.39 -25.01
CA LEU A 212 9.05 -10.11 -25.66
C LEU A 212 7.95 -9.35 -24.92
N ASN A 213 6.91 -10.05 -24.48
CA ASN A 213 5.84 -9.47 -23.66
C ASN A 213 6.38 -8.94 -22.32
N SER A 214 7.29 -9.68 -21.69
CA SER A 214 7.93 -9.26 -20.44
C SER A 214 8.82 -8.02 -20.64
N ILE A 215 9.58 -7.96 -21.74
CA ILE A 215 10.41 -6.80 -22.09
C ILE A 215 9.52 -5.57 -22.35
N ALA A 216 8.47 -5.72 -23.16
CA ALA A 216 7.54 -4.64 -23.46
C ALA A 216 6.90 -4.07 -22.18
N PHE A 217 6.47 -4.95 -21.27
CA PHE A 217 5.95 -4.56 -19.97
C PHE A 217 6.98 -3.78 -19.14
N LEU A 218 8.24 -4.25 -19.08
CA LEU A 218 9.29 -3.57 -18.32
C LEU A 218 9.61 -2.18 -18.90
N ILE A 219 9.65 -2.04 -20.22
CA ILE A 219 9.86 -0.74 -20.90
C ILE A 219 8.68 0.20 -20.62
N GLU A 220 7.43 -0.29 -20.68
CA GLU A 220 6.23 0.48 -20.33
C GLU A 220 6.29 0.98 -18.88
N LYS A 221 6.86 0.20 -17.96
CA LYS A 221 7.10 0.60 -16.57
C LYS A 221 8.35 1.47 -16.37
N GLY A 222 9.01 1.89 -17.45
CA GLY A 222 10.14 2.82 -17.42
C GLY A 222 11.50 2.19 -17.11
N TYR A 223 11.62 0.86 -17.19
CA TYR A 223 12.90 0.19 -16.99
C TYR A 223 13.74 0.21 -18.27
N ARG A 224 15.05 0.42 -18.12
CA ARG A 224 16.03 0.15 -19.17
C ARG A 224 16.32 -1.34 -19.17
N VAL A 225 15.98 -2.03 -20.25
CA VAL A 225 16.15 -3.49 -20.38
C VAL A 225 17.25 -3.77 -21.41
N GLU A 226 18.24 -4.57 -21.02
CA GLU A 226 19.24 -5.13 -21.92
C GLU A 226 19.01 -6.65 -22.01
N THR A 227 19.07 -7.21 -23.21
CA THR A 227 18.94 -8.66 -23.42
C THR A 227 20.26 -9.22 -23.87
N SER A 228 20.78 -10.22 -23.15
CA SER A 228 21.93 -11.00 -23.57
C SER A 228 21.47 -12.42 -23.90
N TRP A 229 21.63 -12.83 -25.15
CA TRP A 229 21.43 -14.21 -25.55
C TRP A 229 22.73 -14.95 -25.27
N MET A 230 22.71 -15.94 -24.37
CA MET A 230 23.84 -16.88 -24.27
C MET A 230 23.85 -17.72 -25.55
N VAL A 231 24.70 -17.33 -26.50
CA VAL A 231 25.04 -18.16 -27.66
C VAL A 231 26.03 -19.19 -27.16
N ASN A 232 25.60 -20.44 -26.99
CA ASN A 232 26.53 -21.55 -26.77
C ASN A 232 27.37 -21.68 -28.05
N ALA A 233 28.61 -21.21 -27.99
CA ALA A 233 29.61 -21.50 -29.00
C ALA A 233 29.98 -22.99 -28.86
N TYR A 234 29.62 -23.77 -29.89
CA TYR A 234 30.13 -25.12 -30.09
C TYR A 234 31.53 -25.07 -30.71
#